data_AF-A0A7T0LMK1-F1
#
_entry.id   AF-A0A7T0LMK1-F1
#
_cell.length_a   1.000
_cell.length_b   1.000
_cell.length_c   1.000
_cell.angle_alpha   90.00
_cell.angle_beta   90.00
_cell.angle_gamma   90.00
#
_symmetry.space_group_name_H-M   'P 1'
#
loop_
_entity.id
_entity.type
_entity.pdbx_description
1 polymer ?
#
loop_
_entity_poly.entity_id
_entity_poly.type
_entity_poly.pdbx_seq_one_letter_code
_entity_poly.pdbx_strand_id
1 'polypeptide(L)'
;MPADGDLPRLDNVVDLGSWAAFEPSLAALLDGRARPGPGRAGLTVLLTAPRPVVTQADLEQRMGLRSLLRGRRKRVPSPEVPGLVVVGRGDGVEVDIPVLDAEGRHLLGPDACEALGRLGWVQREDVMVRLLPGGAAASQAVARVLIEMLRVAHPADLDHLVAVTG
;
A
#
# COMPACT_ATOMS: atom_id res chain seq x y z
N MET A 1 -18.56 -10.11 20.67
CA MET A 1 -18.59 -8.86 19.90
C MET A 1 -17.53 -7.95 20.50
N PRO A 2 -16.30 -7.90 19.97
CA PRO A 2 -15.38 -6.84 20.37
C PRO A 2 -16.06 -5.52 19.98
N ALA A 3 -16.08 -4.56 20.90
CA ALA A 3 -16.73 -3.28 20.67
C ALA A 3 -15.95 -2.51 19.59
N ASP A 4 -16.62 -2.15 18.49
CA ASP A 4 -16.11 -1.28 17.42
C ASP A 4 -15.74 0.16 17.88
N GLY A 5 -15.72 0.41 19.19
CA GLY A 5 -15.56 1.74 19.79
C GLY A 5 -14.14 2.18 20.17
N ASP A 6 -13.11 1.35 19.99
CA ASP A 6 -11.75 1.63 20.47
C ASP A 6 -10.66 1.58 19.38
N LEU A 7 -11.05 1.66 18.11
CA LEU A 7 -10.09 1.77 17.02
C LEU A 7 -9.45 3.17 17.05
N PRO A 8 -8.11 3.27 17.08
CA PRO A 8 -7.46 4.56 17.04
C PRO A 8 -7.75 5.22 15.70
N ARG A 9 -8.12 6.51 15.73
CA ARG A 9 -8.03 7.32 14.52
C ARG A 9 -6.56 7.47 14.15
N LEU A 10 -6.22 7.24 12.89
CA LEU A 10 -4.82 7.18 12.46
C LEU A 10 -4.12 8.53 12.67
N ASP A 11 -4.78 9.62 12.35
CA ASP A 11 -4.33 11.02 12.54
C ASP A 11 -3.99 11.39 13.99
N ASN A 12 -4.51 10.64 14.98
CA ASN A 12 -4.19 10.83 16.39
C ASN A 12 -2.95 10.04 16.85
N VAL A 13 -2.50 9.05 16.08
CA VAL A 13 -1.41 8.13 16.48
C VAL A 13 -0.25 8.11 15.49
N VAL A 14 -0.46 8.59 14.27
CA VAL A 14 0.54 8.78 13.21
C VAL A 14 0.55 10.25 12.83
N ASP A 15 1.73 10.85 12.82
CA ASP A 15 1.92 12.25 12.44
C ASP A 15 1.88 12.37 10.91
N LEU A 16 0.79 12.94 10.39
CA LEU A 16 0.61 13.19 8.96
C LEU A 16 1.17 14.57 8.51
N GLY A 17 1.78 15.33 9.41
CA GLY A 17 2.25 16.69 9.20
C GLY A 17 3.56 16.79 8.42
N SER A 18 4.34 15.72 8.32
CA SER A 18 5.52 15.65 7.44
C SER A 18 6.01 14.21 7.24
N TRP A 19 6.71 13.92 6.15
CA TRP A 19 7.32 12.59 5.94
C TRP A 19 8.32 12.21 7.05
N ALA A 20 9.04 13.20 7.60
CA ALA A 20 10.03 12.99 8.65
C ALA A 20 9.39 12.56 9.99
N ALA A 21 8.18 13.03 10.28
CA ALA A 21 7.43 12.64 11.47
C ALA A 21 6.52 11.41 11.23
N PHE A 22 6.05 11.25 9.99
CA PHE A 22 5.23 10.13 9.56
C PHE A 22 5.92 8.78 9.76
N GLU A 23 7.14 8.62 9.25
CA GLU A 23 7.85 7.33 9.31
C GLU A 23 8.06 6.80 10.75
N PRO A 24 8.59 7.59 11.72
CA PRO A 24 8.77 7.10 13.09
C PRO A 24 7.46 6.90 13.85
N SER A 25 6.44 7.73 13.62
CA SER A 25 5.14 7.57 14.29
C SER A 25 4.36 6.36 13.77
N LEU A 26 4.42 6.10 12.45
CA LEU A 26 3.90 4.86 11.86
C LEU A 26 4.66 3.65 12.39
N ALA A 27 5.99 3.69 12.50
CA ALA A 27 6.76 2.60 13.08
C ALA A 27 6.30 2.25 14.51
N ALA A 28 6.08 3.27 15.35
CA ALA A 28 5.61 3.09 16.71
C ALA A 28 4.22 2.43 16.77
N LEU A 29 3.30 2.84 15.88
CA LEU A 29 2.00 2.17 15.74
C LEU A 29 2.17 0.69 15.37
N LEU A 30 3.03 0.43 14.38
CA LEU A 30 3.23 -0.90 13.79
C LEU A 30 3.93 -1.89 14.72
N ASP A 31 4.84 -1.42 15.58
CA ASP A 31 5.47 -2.27 16.60
C ASP A 31 4.61 -2.43 17.86
N GLY A 32 3.67 -1.51 18.09
CA GLY A 32 2.76 -1.54 19.22
C GLY A 32 1.38 -2.10 18.88
N ARG A 33 0.43 -1.19 18.63
CA ARG A 33 -1.00 -1.54 18.54
C ARG A 33 -1.35 -2.30 17.28
N ALA A 34 -0.59 -2.19 16.19
CA ALA A 34 -0.93 -2.95 14.99
C ALA A 34 -0.71 -4.45 15.15
N ARG A 35 0.26 -4.88 15.96
CA ARG A 35 0.51 -6.31 16.16
C ARG A 35 -0.57 -6.96 17.01
N PRO A 36 -0.95 -8.21 16.71
CA PRO A 36 -1.75 -9.01 17.60
C PRO A 36 -1.00 -9.28 18.91
N GLY A 37 -1.73 -9.40 20.00
CA GLY A 37 -1.19 -9.73 21.32
C GLY A 37 -2.14 -10.66 22.10
N PRO A 38 -1.76 -11.08 23.32
CA PRO A 38 -2.61 -11.91 24.15
C PRO A 38 -3.98 -11.25 24.37
N GLY A 39 -5.05 -11.87 23.86
CA GLY A 39 -6.42 -11.36 23.97
C GLY A 39 -6.73 -10.11 23.12
N ARG A 40 -5.83 -9.71 22.20
CA ARG A 40 -5.99 -8.52 21.36
C ARG A 40 -5.69 -8.84 19.89
N ALA A 41 -6.67 -8.62 19.04
CA ALA A 41 -6.48 -8.72 17.59
C ALA A 41 -5.53 -7.62 17.08
N GLY A 42 -4.88 -7.88 15.94
CA GLY A 42 -4.05 -6.89 15.26
C GLY A 42 -4.88 -5.77 14.63
N LEU A 43 -4.20 -4.82 14.00
CA LEU A 43 -4.82 -3.80 13.17
C LEU A 43 -4.41 -3.95 11.71
N THR A 44 -5.38 -3.65 10.86
CA THR A 44 -5.20 -3.41 9.43
C THR A 44 -5.36 -1.91 9.18
N VAL A 45 -4.37 -1.31 8.53
CA VAL A 45 -4.37 0.12 8.14
C VAL A 45 -4.38 0.20 6.62
N LEU A 46 -5.40 0.84 6.05
CA LEU A 46 -5.45 1.21 4.65
C LEU A 46 -4.99 2.66 4.50
N LEU A 47 -4.02 2.90 3.63
CA LEU A 47 -3.57 4.23 3.21
C LEU A 47 -3.83 4.41 1.72
N THR A 48 -4.60 5.43 1.38
CA THR A 48 -5.06 5.66 0.00
C THR A 48 -4.51 6.97 -0.54
N ALA A 49 -3.98 6.94 -1.76
CA ALA A 49 -3.49 8.12 -2.44
C ALA A 49 -4.64 9.06 -2.85
N PRO A 50 -4.42 10.38 -2.96
CA PRO A 50 -5.48 11.33 -3.28
C PRO A 50 -5.92 11.29 -4.76
N ARG A 51 -5.19 10.60 -5.63
CA ARG A 51 -5.44 10.59 -7.08
C ARG A 51 -4.91 9.33 -7.76
N PRO A 52 -5.48 8.94 -8.92
CA PRO A 52 -4.93 7.88 -9.75
C PRO A 52 -3.49 8.21 -10.20
N VAL A 53 -2.66 7.17 -10.32
CA VAL A 53 -1.21 7.32 -10.60
C VAL A 53 -0.80 6.75 -11.95
N VAL A 54 -1.71 6.05 -12.63
CA VAL A 54 -1.48 5.38 -13.91
C VAL A 54 -2.32 6.04 -14.99
N THR A 55 -1.69 6.31 -16.12
CA THR A 55 -2.35 6.79 -17.33
C THR A 55 -2.34 5.71 -18.41
N GLN A 56 -3.14 5.91 -19.46
CA GLN A 56 -3.13 5.03 -20.63
C GLN A 56 -1.73 4.99 -21.28
N ALA A 57 -1.02 6.12 -21.31
CA ALA A 57 0.32 6.21 -21.90
C ALA A 57 1.34 5.34 -21.14
N ASP A 58 1.29 5.33 -19.80
CA ASP A 58 2.17 4.50 -18.97
C ASP A 58 1.99 2.99 -19.25
N LEU A 59 0.76 2.56 -19.54
CA LEU A 59 0.47 1.16 -19.88
C LEU A 59 0.93 0.77 -21.30
N GLU A 60 1.04 1.74 -22.20
CA GLU A 60 1.42 1.55 -23.60
C GLU A 60 2.94 1.63 -23.83
N GLN A 61 3.68 2.37 -23.01
CA GLN A 61 5.13 2.57 -23.16
C GLN A 61 5.95 1.26 -23.18
N ARG A 62 5.44 0.18 -22.60
CA ARG A 62 6.12 -1.14 -22.60
C ARG A 62 5.90 -1.96 -23.88
N MET A 63 5.15 -1.43 -24.85
CA MET A 63 4.81 -2.09 -26.11
C MET A 63 5.89 -1.91 -27.18
N GLY A 64 7.15 -2.23 -26.87
CA GLY A 64 8.15 -2.48 -27.92
C GLY A 64 7.70 -3.64 -28.83
N LEU A 65 8.28 -3.76 -30.03
CA LEU A 65 7.94 -4.65 -31.16
C LEU A 65 7.47 -6.11 -30.81
N ARG A 66 7.77 -6.62 -29.61
CA ARG A 66 7.32 -7.92 -29.05
C ARG A 66 5.83 -7.99 -28.69
N SER A 67 5.11 -6.86 -28.63
CA SER A 67 3.69 -6.86 -28.24
C SER A 67 2.70 -7.20 -29.36
N LEU A 68 3.15 -7.20 -30.61
CA LEU A 68 2.32 -7.49 -31.79
C LEU A 68 1.81 -8.93 -31.85
N LEU A 69 2.40 -9.85 -31.07
CA LEU A 69 2.15 -11.28 -31.14
C LEU A 69 1.32 -11.86 -29.99
N ARG A 70 1.02 -11.07 -28.95
CA ARG A 70 0.21 -11.53 -27.82
C ARG A 70 -1.14 -10.84 -27.88
N GLY A 71 -2.21 -11.62 -28.04
CA GLY A 71 -3.61 -11.16 -28.00
C GLY A 71 -3.79 -10.12 -26.91
N ARG A 72 -3.90 -8.87 -27.33
CA ARG A 72 -3.79 -7.67 -26.49
C ARG A 72 -5.09 -7.54 -25.69
N ARG A 73 -5.19 -8.20 -24.54
CA ARG A 73 -6.16 -7.74 -23.52
C ARG A 73 -5.84 -6.27 -23.28
N LYS A 74 -6.79 -5.39 -23.62
CA LYS A 74 -6.62 -3.94 -23.52
C LYS A 74 -6.34 -3.64 -22.04
N ARG A 75 -5.10 -3.24 -21.73
CA ARG A 75 -4.76 -2.73 -20.41
C ARG A 75 -5.39 -1.36 -20.30
N VAL A 76 -6.24 -1.18 -19.30
CA VAL A 76 -6.99 0.05 -19.06
C VAL A 76 -6.55 0.59 -17.70
N PRO A 77 -6.20 1.88 -17.56
CA PRO A 77 -5.93 2.48 -16.27
C PRO A 77 -7.23 2.53 -15.46
N SER A 78 -7.14 2.26 -14.17
CA SER A 78 -8.26 2.43 -13.26
C SER A 78 -8.53 3.93 -13.05
N PRO A 79 -9.80 4.36 -12.99
CA PRO A 79 -10.15 5.69 -12.51
C PRO A 79 -10.07 5.78 -10.97
N GLU A 80 -9.92 4.65 -10.27
CA GLU A 80 -9.82 4.59 -8.82
C GLU A 80 -8.43 4.98 -8.34
N VAL A 81 -8.38 5.40 -7.08
CA VAL A 81 -7.14 5.77 -6.41
C VAL A 81 -6.45 4.50 -5.87
N PRO A 82 -5.13 4.36 -6.06
CA PRO A 82 -4.39 3.25 -5.47
C PRO A 82 -4.26 3.45 -3.96
N GLY A 83 -4.19 2.34 -3.24
CA GLY A 83 -3.85 2.33 -1.83
C GLY A 83 -2.85 1.23 -1.51
N LEU A 84 -2.41 1.21 -0.26
CA LEU A 84 -1.68 0.09 0.31
C LEU A 84 -2.31 -0.31 1.64
N VAL A 85 -2.31 -1.61 1.91
CA VAL A 85 -2.84 -2.21 3.13
C VAL A 85 -1.66 -2.66 3.97
N VAL A 86 -1.62 -2.22 5.22
CA VAL A 86 -0.60 -2.60 6.21
C VAL A 86 -1.28 -3.45 7.27
N VAL A 87 -0.80 -4.67 7.47
CA VAL A 87 -1.36 -5.61 8.44
C VAL A 87 -0.29 -6.00 9.45
N GLY A 88 -0.56 -5.75 10.72
CA GLY A 88 0.29 -6.27 11.80
C GLY A 88 0.08 -7.78 11.95
N ARG A 89 1.16 -8.56 11.80
CA ARG A 89 1.16 -10.02 11.98
C ARG A 89 1.96 -10.40 13.23
N GLY A 90 1.85 -11.65 13.67
CA GLY A 90 2.63 -12.14 14.81
C GLY A 90 4.13 -12.23 14.52
N ASP A 91 4.49 -12.43 13.25
CA ASP A 91 5.84 -12.62 12.73
C ASP A 91 6.40 -11.40 11.99
N GLY A 92 5.66 -10.29 11.92
CA GLY A 92 6.10 -9.08 11.24
C GLY A 92 4.97 -8.14 10.86
N VAL A 93 5.20 -7.37 9.80
CA VAL A 93 4.22 -6.48 9.19
C VAL A 93 4.12 -6.83 7.71
N GLU A 94 2.94 -7.24 7.27
CA GLU A 94 2.64 -7.48 5.86
C GLU A 94 2.16 -6.18 5.23
N VAL A 95 2.69 -5.85 4.06
CA VAL A 95 2.22 -4.72 3.26
C VAL A 95 1.80 -5.24 1.90
N ASP A 96 0.60 -4.87 1.51
CA ASP A 96 -0.06 -5.27 0.26
C ASP A 96 -0.38 -4.03 -0.57
N ILE A 97 -0.10 -4.08 -1.87
CA ILE A 97 -0.42 -3.00 -2.80
C ILE A 97 -1.19 -3.60 -3.98
N PRO A 98 -2.51 -3.37 -4.07
CA PRO A 98 -3.31 -3.79 -5.22
C PRO A 98 -2.77 -3.20 -6.53
N VAL A 99 -2.61 -4.06 -7.53
CA VAL A 99 -2.17 -3.71 -8.88
C VAL A 99 -3.39 -3.45 -9.77
N LEU A 100 -4.50 -4.14 -9.52
CA LEU A 100 -5.75 -4.01 -10.25
C LEU A 100 -6.89 -3.58 -9.32
N ASP A 101 -7.87 -2.88 -9.89
CA ASP A 101 -9.16 -2.64 -9.24
C ASP A 101 -10.10 -3.85 -9.39
N ALA A 102 -11.30 -3.75 -8.80
CA ALA A 102 -12.30 -4.82 -8.83
C ALA A 102 -12.77 -5.19 -10.26
N GLU A 103 -12.67 -4.27 -11.22
CA GLU A 103 -12.97 -4.50 -12.64
C GLU A 103 -11.76 -5.01 -13.44
N GLY A 104 -10.61 -5.24 -12.80
CA GLY A 104 -9.38 -5.71 -13.45
C GLY A 104 -8.63 -4.63 -14.24
N ARG A 105 -8.90 -3.35 -13.97
CA ARG A 105 -8.16 -2.20 -14.54
C ARG A 105 -6.97 -1.86 -13.65
N HIS A 106 -5.93 -1.26 -14.22
CA HIS A 106 -4.65 -1.06 -13.54
C HIS A 106 -4.65 0.14 -12.58
N LEU A 107 -4.47 -0.14 -11.29
CA LEU A 107 -4.11 0.84 -10.25
C LEU A 107 -2.61 1.18 -10.28
N LEU A 108 -1.78 0.20 -10.68
CA LEU A 108 -0.33 0.36 -10.84
C LEU A 108 0.16 0.02 -12.25
N GLY A 109 1.13 0.82 -12.72
CA GLY A 109 1.78 0.63 -14.00
C GLY A 109 2.85 -0.47 -13.93
N PRO A 110 3.29 -1.00 -15.09
CA PRO A 110 4.29 -2.07 -15.15
C PRO A 110 5.64 -1.64 -14.56
N ASP A 111 6.04 -0.38 -14.72
CA ASP A 111 7.32 0.11 -14.21
C ASP A 111 7.32 0.24 -12.69
N ALA A 112 6.20 0.65 -12.09
CA ALA A 112 6.00 0.65 -10.64
C ALA A 112 6.09 -0.78 -10.09
N CYS A 113 5.44 -1.75 -10.74
CA CYS A 113 5.51 -3.16 -10.36
C CYS A 113 6.94 -3.71 -10.46
N GLU A 114 7.68 -3.35 -11.51
CA GLU A 114 9.08 -3.75 -11.69
C GLU A 114 10.00 -3.12 -10.63
N ALA A 115 9.79 -1.84 -10.31
CA ALA A 115 10.51 -1.15 -9.25
C ALA A 115 10.25 -1.81 -7.88
N LEU A 116 8.99 -2.13 -7.57
CA LEU A 116 8.62 -2.89 -6.38
C LEU A 116 9.31 -4.26 -6.36
N GLY A 117 9.34 -4.99 -7.49
CA GLY A 117 10.07 -6.26 -7.60
C GLY A 117 11.55 -6.13 -7.24
N ARG A 118 12.24 -5.08 -7.71
CA ARG A 118 13.63 -4.79 -7.33
C ARG A 118 13.81 -4.47 -5.85
N LEU A 119 12.77 -3.93 -5.21
CA LEU A 119 12.73 -3.63 -3.78
C LEU A 119 12.35 -4.86 -2.92
N GLY A 120 12.21 -6.04 -3.54
CA GLY A 120 11.92 -7.29 -2.83
C GLY A 120 10.44 -7.54 -2.56
N TRP A 121 9.54 -6.86 -3.29
CA TRP A 121 8.12 -7.17 -3.29
C TRP A 121 7.85 -8.37 -4.21
N VAL A 122 6.92 -9.22 -3.81
CA VAL A 122 6.52 -10.40 -4.57
C VAL A 122 5.13 -10.17 -5.14
N GLN A 123 4.97 -10.42 -6.44
CA GLN A 123 3.63 -10.41 -7.04
C GLN A 123 2.88 -11.70 -6.68
N ARG A 124 1.71 -11.55 -6.05
CA ARG A 124 0.73 -12.61 -5.83
C ARG A 124 -0.54 -12.22 -6.55
N GLU A 125 -0.85 -12.90 -7.65
CA GLU A 125 -2.01 -12.54 -8.50
C GLU A 125 -1.99 -11.06 -8.92
N ASP A 126 -2.93 -10.26 -8.44
CA ASP A 126 -3.12 -8.83 -8.71
C ASP A 126 -2.69 -7.94 -7.55
N VAL A 127 -1.88 -8.44 -6.61
CA VAL A 127 -1.34 -7.67 -5.48
C VAL A 127 0.19 -7.83 -5.37
N MET A 128 0.87 -6.73 -5.06
CA MET A 128 2.29 -6.73 -4.67
C MET A 128 2.38 -6.85 -3.16
N VAL A 129 3.02 -7.91 -2.67
CA VAL A 129 3.08 -8.24 -1.24
C VAL A 129 4.51 -8.22 -0.73
N ARG A 130 4.70 -7.72 0.49
CA ARG A 130 5.97 -7.82 1.21
C ARG A 130 5.76 -7.98 2.71
N LEU A 131 6.38 -9.00 3.30
CA LEU A 131 6.47 -9.19 4.75
C LEU A 131 7.77 -8.57 5.27
N LEU A 132 7.67 -7.72 6.29
CA LEU A 132 8.78 -6.98 6.89
C LEU A 132 8.90 -7.32 8.38
N PRO A 133 10.13 -7.37 8.93
CA PRO A 133 10.36 -7.91 10.29
C PRO A 133 9.86 -6.99 11.43
N GLY A 134 9.59 -5.72 11.14
CA GLY A 134 9.24 -4.75 12.17
C GLY A 134 8.69 -3.43 11.63
N GLY A 135 8.15 -2.63 12.54
CA GLY A 135 7.50 -1.36 12.27
C GLY A 135 8.43 -0.36 11.59
N ALA A 136 9.70 -0.27 12.00
CA ALA A 136 10.68 0.60 11.35
C ALA A 136 10.95 0.23 9.88
N ALA A 137 11.14 -1.06 9.59
CA ALA A 137 11.35 -1.51 8.21
C ALA A 137 10.08 -1.34 7.36
N ALA A 138 8.91 -1.56 7.98
CA ALA A 138 7.61 -1.39 7.35
C ALA A 138 7.29 0.08 7.05
N SER A 139 7.49 0.99 8.00
CA SER A 139 7.19 2.41 7.82
C SER A 139 8.08 3.04 6.75
N GLN A 140 9.36 2.70 6.72
CA GLN A 140 10.27 3.13 5.66
C GLN A 140 9.83 2.63 4.29
N ALA A 141 9.45 1.35 4.18
CA ALA A 141 8.95 0.78 2.93
C ALA A 141 7.65 1.45 2.48
N VAL A 142 6.72 1.68 3.42
CA VAL A 142 5.44 2.37 3.18
C VAL A 142 5.67 3.79 2.71
N ALA A 143 6.46 4.60 3.42
CA ALA A 143 6.77 5.98 3.02
C ALA A 143 7.36 6.04 1.62
N ARG A 144 8.32 5.14 1.32
CA ARG A 144 8.92 5.04 -0.01
C ARG A 144 7.90 4.73 -1.10
N VAL A 145 6.99 3.78 -0.86
CA VAL A 145 5.92 3.44 -1.81
C VAL A 145 4.97 4.60 -2.02
N LEU A 146 4.55 5.28 -0.95
CA LEU A 146 3.63 6.42 -1.05
C LEU A 146 4.24 7.55 -1.88
N ILE A 147 5.51 7.86 -1.67
CA ILE A 147 6.23 8.94 -2.36
C ILE A 147 6.54 8.55 -3.81
N GLU A 148 7.22 7.42 -4.02
CA GLU A 148 7.83 7.08 -5.32
C GLU A 148 6.82 6.42 -6.27
N MET A 149 5.96 5.53 -5.74
CA MET A 149 5.06 4.70 -6.56
C MET A 149 3.66 5.30 -6.62
N LEU A 150 3.13 5.74 -5.47
CA LEU A 150 1.79 6.34 -5.40
C LEU A 150 1.80 7.88 -5.58
N ARG A 151 2.99 8.48 -5.76
CA ARG A 151 3.18 9.90 -6.10
C ARG A 151 2.44 10.85 -5.14
N VAL A 152 2.39 10.49 -3.87
CA VAL A 152 1.82 11.30 -2.78
C VAL A 152 2.82 12.38 -2.42
N ALA A 153 2.38 13.65 -2.49
CA ALA A 153 3.26 14.79 -2.22
C ALA A 153 3.49 14.95 -0.70
N HIS A 154 2.43 14.82 0.08
CA HIS A 154 2.45 15.03 1.52
C HIS A 154 1.60 13.97 2.26
N PRO A 155 2.00 13.48 3.46
CA PRO A 155 1.21 12.48 4.18
C PRO A 155 -0.19 12.97 4.56
N ALA A 156 -0.38 14.27 4.77
CA ALA A 156 -1.69 14.87 5.02
C ALA A 156 -2.67 14.75 3.83
N ASP A 157 -2.18 14.43 2.64
CA ASP A 157 -3.03 14.19 1.46
C ASP A 157 -3.61 12.77 1.43
N LEU A 158 -3.25 11.91 2.40
CA LEU A 158 -3.71 10.52 2.47
C LEU A 158 -5.08 10.42 3.10
N ASP A 159 -5.97 9.69 2.42
CA ASP A 159 -7.12 9.09 3.08
C ASP A 159 -6.67 7.83 3.82
N HIS A 160 -7.33 7.53 4.95
CA HIS A 160 -6.94 6.41 5.78
C HIS A 160 -8.13 5.73 6.46
N LEU A 161 -7.99 4.42 6.67
CA LEU A 161 -8.94 3.61 7.43
C LEU A 161 -8.18 2.63 8.32
N VAL A 162 -8.67 2.46 9.55
CA VAL A 162 -8.13 1.47 10.50
C VAL A 162 -9.24 0.48 10.82
N ALA A 163 -8.90 -0.81 10.77
CA ALA A 163 -9.80 -1.91 11.10
C ALA A 163 -9.08 -2.94 11.99
N VAL A 164 -9.85 -3.78 12.68
CA VAL A 164 -9.30 -4.95 13.38
C VAL A 164 -8.91 -6.01 12.36
N THR A 165 -7.75 -6.62 12.52
CA THR A 165 -7.33 -7.78 11.73
C THR A 165 -8.19 -8.99 12.14
N GLY A 166 -8.96 -9.52 11.19
CA GLY A 166 -9.80 -10.71 11.36
C GLY A 166 -9.04 -12.02 11.37
#